data_AF-A0AAJ7WC06-F1
#
_entry.id   AF-A0AAJ7WC06-F1
#
_cell.length_a   1.000
_cell.length_b   1.000
_cell.length_c   1.000
_cell.angle_alpha   90.00
_cell.angle_beta   90.00
_cell.angle_gamma   90.00
#
_symmetry.space_group_name_H-M   'P 1'
#
loop_
_entity.id
_entity.type
_entity.pdbx_description
1 polymer ?
#
loop_
_entity_poly.entity_id
_entity_poly.type
_entity_poly.pdbx_seq_one_letter_code
_entity_poly.pdbx_strand_id
1 'polypeptide(L)'
;MESIIRRLQAEYTNLSITGLFLVYPQYYIHMLEAPEDIIYRHFKSLHDDKIQDCEILQSIFLPTYHHVHQRFFSGWFHVFTIPPTLIQKIESYELEDIQVQMSNCYRKIYAFCDYISSTVRDRSVPMKDVVRNLNDKISRLYPESTLLEYLLNIDSPVLLTVKEYLKVYSSVPLVNLYSGNTTASSIVIVLYNFKYNCFQEYLQYQKKSPFIGYMKFVVRYR
;
A
#
# COMPACT_ATOMS: atom_id res chain seq x y z
N MET A 1 -6.81 6.50 6.66
CA MET A 1 -5.40 6.34 6.24
C MET A 1 -4.57 7.58 6.52
N GLU A 2 -4.80 8.71 5.86
CA GLU A 2 -3.96 9.92 6.04
C GLU A 2 -3.94 10.45 7.49
N SER A 3 -5.08 10.42 8.19
CA SER A 3 -5.18 10.80 9.61
C SER A 3 -4.27 9.96 10.51
N ILE A 4 -4.21 8.64 10.28
CA ILE A 4 -3.35 7.71 11.03
C ILE A 4 -1.87 8.01 10.76
N ILE A 5 -1.49 8.22 9.50
CA ILE A 5 -0.11 8.56 9.13
C ILE A 5 0.31 9.89 9.78
N ARG A 6 -0.53 10.93 9.71
CA ARG A 6 -0.25 12.23 10.32
C ARG A 6 -0.13 12.14 11.85
N ARG A 7 -1.02 11.37 12.49
CA ARG A 7 -0.97 11.15 13.96
C ARG A 7 0.34 10.48 14.36
N LEU A 8 0.72 9.40 13.67
CA LEU A 8 1.98 8.70 13.96
C LEU A 8 3.21 9.58 13.67
N GLN A 9 3.20 10.37 12.60
CA GLN A 9 4.29 11.31 12.31
C GLN A 9 4.41 12.42 13.37
N ALA A 10 3.28 12.87 13.96
CA ALA A 10 3.28 13.85 15.03
C ALA A 10 3.76 13.28 16.38
N GLU A 11 3.44 12.01 16.67
CA GLU A 11 3.90 11.29 17.86
C GLU A 11 5.41 10.96 17.80
N TYR A 12 5.96 10.78 16.60
CA TYR A 12 7.36 10.38 16.38
C TYR A 12 8.09 11.38 15.46
N THR A 13 8.39 12.57 15.97
CA THR A 13 9.00 13.67 15.21
C THR A 13 10.34 13.35 14.54
N ASN A 14 11.07 12.34 15.02
CA ASN A 14 12.38 11.95 14.47
C ASN A 14 12.31 10.78 13.48
N LEU A 15 11.13 10.20 13.26
CA LEU A 15 10.95 9.05 12.37
C LEU A 15 10.09 9.44 11.17
N SER A 16 10.67 9.36 9.98
CA SER A 16 9.92 9.56 8.75
C SER A 16 9.11 8.30 8.41
N ILE A 17 7.80 8.48 8.24
CA ILE A 17 6.94 7.50 7.58
C ILE A 17 6.79 7.96 6.14
N THR A 18 7.30 7.17 5.20
CA THR A 18 7.22 7.46 3.76
C THR A 18 6.55 6.30 3.03
N GLY A 19 6.20 6.51 1.77
CA GLY A 19 5.63 5.46 0.95
C GLY A 19 4.51 5.96 0.05
N LEU A 20 3.71 5.01 -0.41
CA LEU A 20 2.74 5.20 -1.47
C LEU A 20 1.46 4.42 -1.20
N PHE A 21 0.33 5.07 -1.38
CA PHE A 21 -1.00 4.48 -1.28
C PHE A 21 -1.70 4.51 -2.64
N LEU A 22 -1.72 3.37 -3.32
CA LEU A 22 -2.46 3.18 -4.56
C LEU A 22 -3.91 2.84 -4.26
N VAL A 23 -4.81 3.61 -4.86
CA VAL A 23 -6.25 3.48 -4.67
C VAL A 23 -6.88 3.02 -5.98
N TYR A 24 -7.35 1.77 -6.01
CA TYR A 24 -8.18 1.23 -7.08
C TYR A 24 -9.65 1.27 -6.66
N PRO A 25 -10.60 1.09 -7.61
CA PRO A 25 -12.02 1.15 -7.29
C PRO A 25 -12.48 0.13 -6.23
N GLN A 26 -11.83 -1.03 -6.17
CA GLN A 26 -12.21 -2.15 -5.27
C GLN A 26 -11.09 -2.59 -4.33
N TYR A 27 -9.84 -2.20 -4.63
CA TYR A 27 -8.65 -2.69 -3.93
C TYR A 27 -7.72 -1.53 -3.62
N TYR A 28 -6.90 -1.69 -2.59
CA TYR A 28 -5.94 -0.67 -2.19
C TYR A 28 -4.61 -1.35 -1.94
N ILE A 29 -3.53 -0.72 -2.37
CA ILE A 29 -2.16 -1.18 -2.16
C ILE A 29 -1.45 -0.10 -1.37
N HIS A 30 -0.92 -0.46 -0.21
CA HIS A 30 -0.18 0.44 0.64
C HIS A 30 1.24 -0.04 0.78
N MET A 31 2.15 0.68 0.13
CA MET A 31 3.58 0.52 0.32
C MET A 31 4.03 1.50 1.41
N LEU A 32 4.65 0.98 2.46
CA LEU A 32 5.12 1.73 3.62
C LEU A 32 6.62 1.54 3.77
N GLU A 33 7.31 2.64 4.03
CA GLU A 33 8.72 2.66 4.41
C GLU A 33 8.84 3.33 5.77
N ALA A 34 9.08 2.52 6.79
CA ALA A 34 9.18 2.97 8.16
C ALA A 34 9.94 1.94 9.01
N PRO A 35 10.43 2.33 10.20
CA PRO A 35 10.86 1.36 11.20
C PRO A 35 9.75 0.35 11.52
N GLU A 36 10.14 -0.89 11.85
CA GLU A 36 9.19 -1.99 12.04
C GLU A 36 8.18 -1.73 13.18
N ASP A 37 8.62 -1.10 14.27
CA ASP A 37 7.76 -0.72 15.39
C ASP A 37 6.68 0.30 14.97
N ILE A 38 7.01 1.21 14.05
CA ILE A 38 6.06 2.16 13.47
C ILE A 38 5.07 1.47 12.54
N ILE A 39 5.53 0.49 11.75
CA ILE A 39 4.65 -0.34 10.90
C ILE A 39 3.65 -1.11 11.76
N TYR A 40 4.12 -1.72 12.85
CA TYR A 40 3.25 -2.39 13.81
C TYR A 40 2.20 -1.43 14.40
N ARG A 41 2.61 -0.25 14.87
CA ARG A 41 1.70 0.77 15.42
C ARG A 41 0.70 1.29 14.39
N HIS A 42 1.11 1.37 13.12
CA HIS A 42 0.24 1.73 12.01
C HIS A 42 -0.86 0.69 11.81
N PHE A 43 -0.52 -0.60 11.75
CA PHE A 43 -1.50 -1.66 11.63
C PHE A 43 -2.40 -1.78 12.87
N LYS A 44 -1.83 -1.61 14.05
CA LYS A 44 -2.61 -1.58 15.29
C LYS A 44 -3.62 -0.45 15.26
N SER A 45 -3.19 0.76 14.87
CA SER A 45 -4.10 1.90 14.69
C SER A 45 -5.19 1.61 13.66
N LEU A 46 -4.86 0.96 12.54
CA LEU A 46 -5.85 0.60 11.52
C LEU A 46 -6.87 -0.45 12.00
N HIS A 47 -6.47 -1.32 12.92
CA HIS A 47 -7.34 -2.36 13.46
C HIS A 47 -8.18 -1.85 14.63
N ASP A 48 -7.60 -1.03 15.51
CA ASP A 48 -8.23 -0.49 16.72
C ASP A 48 -9.15 0.70 16.39
N ASP A 49 -8.71 1.60 15.50
CA ASP A 49 -9.59 2.62 14.95
C ASP A 49 -10.53 1.92 13.98
N LYS A 50 -11.71 1.51 14.47
CA LYS A 50 -12.86 1.29 13.60
C LYS A 50 -13.04 2.59 12.81
N ILE A 51 -12.50 2.65 11.60
CA ILE A 51 -12.66 3.81 10.72
C ILE A 51 -14.18 3.97 10.61
N GLN A 52 -14.70 5.06 11.18
CA GLN A 52 -16.11 5.17 11.60
C GLN A 52 -17.12 4.80 10.51
N ASP A 53 -16.72 4.93 9.24
CA ASP A 53 -17.57 4.66 8.08
C ASP A 53 -16.97 3.63 7.10
N CYS A 54 -15.85 2.99 7.46
CA CYS A 54 -15.11 2.16 6.52
C CYS A 54 -14.53 0.87 7.12
N GLU A 55 -15.15 -0.26 6.77
CA GLU A 55 -14.74 -1.59 7.21
C GLU A 55 -13.74 -2.20 6.21
N ILE A 56 -12.54 -2.55 6.71
CA ILE A 56 -11.59 -3.40 5.99
C ILE A 56 -12.17 -4.82 5.99
N LEU A 57 -12.56 -5.31 4.83
CA LEU A 57 -13.10 -6.66 4.66
C LEU A 57 -11.98 -7.69 4.79
N GLN A 58 -10.86 -7.44 4.11
CA GLN A 58 -9.73 -8.34 4.06
C GLN A 58 -8.45 -7.52 3.92
N SER A 59 -7.39 -7.96 4.58
CA SER A 59 -6.07 -7.33 4.45
C SER A 59 -4.97 -8.36 4.58
N ILE A 60 -4.08 -8.38 3.60
CA ILE A 60 -2.91 -9.27 3.61
C ILE A 60 -1.64 -8.44 3.73
N PHE A 61 -0.77 -8.90 4.62
CA PHE A 61 0.54 -8.34 4.86
C PHE A 61 1.56 -9.09 3.99
N LEU A 62 2.26 -8.35 3.15
CA LEU A 62 3.28 -8.87 2.25
C LEU A 62 4.65 -8.34 2.71
N PRO A 63 5.40 -9.11 3.55
CA PRO A 63 6.72 -8.69 3.99
C PRO A 63 7.68 -8.75 2.82
N THR A 64 8.36 -7.63 2.54
CA THR A 64 9.22 -7.53 1.36
C THR A 64 10.69 -7.36 1.68
N TYR A 65 11.07 -6.38 2.50
CA TYR A 65 12.47 -6.14 2.85
C TYR A 65 12.62 -5.64 4.27
N HIS A 66 13.48 -6.33 5.03
CA HIS A 66 13.98 -5.88 6.31
C HIS A 66 15.33 -5.17 6.08
N HIS A 67 15.59 -4.07 6.80
CA HIS A 67 16.86 -3.33 6.77
C HIS A 67 17.20 -2.63 5.45
N VAL A 68 16.26 -1.87 4.91
CA VAL A 68 16.49 -1.07 3.71
C VAL A 68 17.31 0.18 4.07
N HIS A 69 18.47 0.33 3.42
CA HIS A 69 19.35 1.49 3.60
C HIS A 69 18.90 2.73 2.82
N GLN A 70 18.04 2.57 1.81
CA GLN A 70 17.59 3.65 0.94
C GLN A 70 16.08 3.59 0.67
N ARG A 71 15.39 4.70 0.97
CA ARG A 71 13.95 4.87 0.72
C ARG A 71 13.68 5.28 -0.72
N PHE A 72 12.58 4.81 -1.29
CA PHE A 72 12.06 5.26 -2.59
C PHE A 72 11.40 6.63 -2.48
N PHE A 73 10.73 6.92 -1.36
CA PHE A 73 9.90 8.12 -1.22
C PHE A 73 10.44 9.09 -0.18
N SER A 74 10.31 10.39 -0.44
CA SER A 74 10.64 11.47 0.50
C SER A 74 9.47 11.86 1.42
N GLY A 75 8.30 11.27 1.21
CA GLY A 75 7.07 11.55 1.94
C GLY A 75 6.05 10.43 1.74
N TRP A 76 4.86 10.59 2.31
CA TRP A 76 3.74 9.69 2.07
C TRP A 76 2.83 10.27 0.98
N PHE A 77 2.58 9.51 -0.07
CA PHE A 77 1.81 9.93 -1.24
C PHE A 77 0.64 8.97 -1.52
N HIS A 78 -0.36 9.44 -2.27
CA HIS A 78 -1.44 8.59 -2.75
C HIS A 78 -1.71 8.82 -4.24
N VAL A 79 -2.19 7.78 -4.94
CA VAL A 79 -2.48 7.81 -6.38
C VAL A 79 -3.79 7.08 -6.65
N PHE A 80 -4.69 7.73 -7.38
CA PHE A 80 -5.90 7.11 -7.92
C PHE A 80 -5.63 6.59 -9.31
N THR A 81 -5.97 5.33 -9.55
CA THR A 81 -5.86 4.77 -10.89
C THR A 81 -6.77 3.56 -11.06
N ILE A 82 -6.92 3.13 -12.32
CA ILE A 82 -7.71 1.96 -12.68
C ILE A 82 -6.71 0.82 -12.93
N PRO A 83 -6.82 -0.30 -12.21
CA PRO A 83 -5.91 -1.42 -12.42
C PRO A 83 -6.09 -2.01 -13.82
N PRO A 84 -5.01 -2.50 -14.44
CA PRO A 84 -5.15 -3.39 -15.59
C PRO A 84 -5.89 -4.67 -15.16
N THR A 85 -6.58 -5.30 -16.10
CA THR A 85 -7.19 -6.62 -15.90
C THR A 85 -6.31 -7.68 -16.54
N LEU A 86 -6.02 -8.77 -15.82
CA LEU A 86 -5.29 -9.88 -16.40
C LEU A 86 -6.22 -10.64 -17.34
N ILE A 87 -5.79 -10.86 -18.58
CA ILE A 87 -6.58 -11.62 -19.57
C ILE A 87 -6.60 -13.11 -19.21
N GLN A 88 -5.49 -13.61 -18.65
CA GLN A 88 -5.37 -14.99 -18.19
C GLN A 88 -5.97 -15.16 -16.80
N LYS A 89 -6.70 -16.25 -16.59
CA LYS A 89 -7.21 -16.62 -15.28
C LYS A 89 -6.12 -17.27 -14.45
N ILE A 90 -6.09 -16.97 -13.16
CA ILE A 90 -5.25 -17.65 -12.18
C ILE A 90 -6.10 -18.80 -11.62
N GLU A 91 -5.75 -20.04 -11.97
CA GLU A 91 -6.57 -21.22 -11.66
C GLU A 91 -5.95 -22.15 -10.61
N SER A 92 -4.64 -22.02 -10.38
CA SER A 92 -3.92 -22.83 -9.40
C SER A 92 -3.80 -22.14 -8.05
N TYR A 93 -3.88 -22.93 -6.98
CA TYR A 93 -3.74 -22.51 -5.58
C TYR A 93 -2.59 -23.27 -4.90
N GLU A 94 -1.73 -23.91 -5.68
CA GLU A 94 -0.52 -24.57 -5.16
C GLU A 94 0.51 -23.53 -4.70
N LEU A 95 1.28 -23.88 -3.68
CA LEU A 95 2.21 -22.95 -3.02
C LEU A 95 3.19 -22.27 -4.00
N GLU A 96 3.70 -23.01 -4.97
CA GLU A 96 4.61 -22.50 -6.00
C GLU A 96 3.94 -21.40 -6.84
N ASP A 97 2.69 -21.61 -7.25
CA ASP A 97 1.93 -20.62 -8.02
C ASP A 97 1.62 -19.37 -7.19
N ILE A 98 1.30 -19.53 -5.90
CA ILE A 98 1.11 -18.40 -4.97
C ILE A 98 2.38 -17.55 -4.91
N GLN A 99 3.54 -18.19 -4.77
CA GLN A 99 4.84 -17.50 -4.72
C GLN A 99 5.14 -16.77 -6.04
N VAL A 100 4.80 -17.36 -7.18
CA VAL A 100 4.91 -16.71 -8.50
C VAL A 100 4.01 -15.47 -8.57
N GLN A 101 2.76 -15.57 -8.10
CA GLN A 101 1.84 -14.43 -8.08
C GLN A 101 2.30 -13.32 -7.12
N MET A 102 2.77 -13.67 -5.92
CA MET A 102 3.38 -12.70 -5.00
C MET A 102 4.58 -12.00 -5.64
N SER A 103 5.47 -12.77 -6.29
CA SER A 103 6.66 -12.23 -6.97
C SER A 103 6.29 -11.28 -8.11
N ASN A 104 5.25 -11.60 -8.87
CA ASN A 104 4.70 -10.71 -9.90
C ASN A 104 4.16 -9.41 -9.31
N CYS A 105 3.43 -9.48 -8.19
CA CYS A 105 2.93 -8.32 -7.47
C CYS A 105 4.10 -7.43 -7.01
N TYR A 106 5.11 -8.02 -6.36
CA TYR A 106 6.31 -7.32 -5.90
C TYR A 106 7.04 -6.64 -7.05
N ARG A 107 7.36 -7.38 -8.10
CA ARG A 107 8.11 -6.85 -9.25
C ARG A 107 7.44 -5.62 -9.83
N LYS A 108 6.11 -5.63 -9.92
CA LYS A 108 5.32 -4.50 -10.43
C LYS A 108 5.36 -3.29 -9.50
N ILE A 109 5.10 -3.49 -8.21
CA ILE A 109 5.13 -2.40 -7.22
C ILE A 109 6.53 -1.80 -7.11
N TYR A 110 7.58 -2.62 -7.08
CA TYR A 110 8.96 -2.14 -7.04
C TYR A 110 9.36 -1.42 -8.32
N ALA A 111 9.01 -1.94 -9.50
CA ALA A 111 9.27 -1.25 -10.76
C ALA A 111 8.52 0.10 -10.82
N PHE A 112 7.32 0.18 -10.25
CA PHE A 112 6.58 1.43 -10.15
C PHE A 112 7.24 2.44 -9.20
N CYS A 113 7.67 2.00 -8.02
CA CYS A 113 8.37 2.85 -7.06
C CYS A 113 9.72 3.35 -7.62
N ASP A 114 10.46 2.46 -8.28
CA ASP A 114 11.73 2.80 -8.95
C ASP A 114 11.50 3.79 -10.09
N TYR A 115 10.44 3.63 -10.89
CA TYR A 115 10.07 4.59 -11.94
C TYR A 115 9.84 6.00 -11.37
N ILE A 116 9.10 6.11 -10.27
CA ILE A 116 8.86 7.41 -9.62
C ILE A 116 10.17 8.00 -9.11
N SER A 117 10.94 7.21 -8.35
CA SER A 117 12.20 7.66 -7.73
C SER A 117 13.24 8.07 -8.77
N SER A 118 13.39 7.28 -9.84
CA SER A 118 14.26 7.61 -10.98
C SER A 118 13.80 8.85 -11.71
N THR A 119 12.50 9.02 -11.98
CA THR A 119 11.99 10.23 -12.64
C THR A 119 12.27 11.49 -11.83
N VAL A 120 12.13 11.42 -10.50
CA VAL A 120 12.46 12.54 -9.59
C VAL A 120 13.94 12.91 -9.72
N ARG A 121 14.83 11.91 -9.68
CA ARG A 121 16.27 12.10 -9.78
C ARG A 121 16.70 12.63 -11.15
N ASP A 122 16.21 12.00 -12.21
CA ASP A 122 16.68 12.24 -13.58
C ASP A 122 16.14 13.55 -14.16
N ARG A 123 14.91 13.95 -13.77
CA ARG A 123 14.30 15.22 -14.20
C ARG A 123 14.44 16.35 -13.18
N SER A 124 14.98 16.06 -12.00
CA SER A 124 15.13 17.01 -10.89
C SER A 124 13.83 17.76 -10.56
N VAL A 125 12.71 17.04 -10.54
CA VAL A 125 11.39 17.60 -10.23
C VAL A 125 10.88 17.07 -8.88
N PRO A 126 10.10 17.86 -8.12
CA PRO A 126 9.54 17.40 -6.87
C PRO A 126 8.69 16.14 -7.04
N MET A 127 8.81 15.18 -6.12
CA MET A 127 8.09 13.89 -6.17
C MET A 127 6.58 14.05 -6.25
N LYS A 128 6.02 15.05 -5.53
CA LYS A 128 4.60 15.41 -5.62
C LYS A 128 4.14 15.67 -7.06
N ASP A 129 5.00 16.25 -7.89
CA ASP A 129 4.66 16.64 -9.26
C ASP A 129 4.78 15.45 -10.19
N VAL A 130 5.72 14.52 -9.95
CA VAL A 130 5.79 13.23 -10.66
C VAL A 130 4.54 12.41 -10.39
N VAL A 131 4.17 12.24 -9.12
CA VAL A 131 2.99 11.48 -8.68
C VAL A 131 1.70 12.06 -9.24
N ARG A 132 1.61 13.39 -9.38
CA ARG A 132 0.44 14.07 -9.98
C ARG A 132 0.35 13.92 -11.51
N ASN A 133 1.49 13.76 -12.18
CA ASN A 133 1.57 13.73 -13.65
C ASN A 133 1.91 12.34 -14.19
N LEU A 134 1.47 11.29 -13.48
CA LEU A 134 1.56 9.92 -13.95
C LEU A 134 0.73 9.74 -15.22
N ASN A 135 1.31 9.12 -16.25
CA ASN A 135 0.68 8.96 -17.56
C ASN A 135 0.14 7.54 -17.77
N ASP A 136 -0.67 7.33 -18.80
CA ASP A 136 -1.25 6.01 -19.07
C ASP A 136 -0.21 4.94 -19.46
N LYS A 137 1.00 5.33 -19.87
CA LYS A 137 2.06 4.39 -20.28
C LYS A 137 2.61 3.58 -19.11
N ILE A 138 2.46 4.08 -17.88
CA ILE A 138 2.91 3.37 -16.68
C ILE A 138 1.89 2.39 -16.12
N SER A 139 0.70 2.30 -16.73
CA SER A 139 -0.35 1.34 -16.34
C SER A 139 0.13 -0.12 -16.31
N ARG A 140 1.14 -0.46 -17.10
CA ARG A 140 1.76 -1.80 -17.11
C ARG A 140 2.51 -2.15 -15.83
N LEU A 141 2.93 -1.12 -15.08
CA LEU A 141 3.62 -1.27 -13.79
C LEU A 141 2.64 -1.50 -12.63
N TYR A 142 1.34 -1.30 -12.86
CA TYR A 142 0.32 -1.55 -11.85
C TYR A 142 0.02 -3.05 -11.72
N PRO A 143 -0.09 -3.58 -10.49
CA PRO A 143 -0.68 -4.89 -10.25
C PRO A 143 -2.10 -4.98 -10.83
N GLU A 144 -2.39 -6.09 -11.50
CA GLU A 144 -3.71 -6.35 -12.07
C GLU A 144 -4.75 -6.55 -10.97
N SER A 145 -5.99 -6.16 -11.26
CA SER A 145 -7.14 -6.40 -10.37
C SER A 145 -7.31 -7.88 -10.06
N THR A 146 -7.23 -8.75 -11.08
CA THR A 146 -7.32 -10.21 -10.94
C THR A 146 -6.25 -10.79 -10.01
N LEU A 147 -5.03 -10.24 -10.06
CA LEU A 147 -3.93 -10.66 -9.20
C LEU A 147 -4.20 -10.27 -7.74
N LEU A 148 -4.66 -9.04 -7.51
CA LEU A 148 -5.00 -8.58 -6.16
C LEU A 148 -6.17 -9.38 -5.56
N GLU A 149 -7.20 -9.63 -6.37
CA GLU A 149 -8.35 -10.44 -5.97
C GLU A 149 -7.92 -11.86 -5.57
N TYR A 150 -7.06 -12.49 -6.37
CA TYR A 150 -6.51 -13.80 -6.04
C TYR A 150 -5.74 -13.79 -4.71
N LEU A 151 -4.79 -12.86 -4.54
CA LEU A 151 -3.95 -12.80 -3.33
C LEU A 151 -4.75 -12.44 -2.07
N LEU A 152 -5.82 -11.64 -2.19
CA LEU A 152 -6.65 -11.26 -1.05
C LEU A 152 -7.57 -12.40 -0.58
N ASN A 153 -8.06 -13.23 -1.51
CA ASN A 153 -9.05 -14.27 -1.22
C ASN A 153 -8.46 -15.66 -0.97
N ILE A 154 -7.16 -15.85 -1.20
CA ILE A 154 -6.51 -17.14 -0.98
C ILE A 154 -6.34 -17.44 0.51
N ASP A 155 -6.67 -18.67 0.90
CA ASP A 155 -6.31 -19.22 2.19
C ASP A 155 -4.93 -19.88 2.06
N SER A 156 -3.90 -19.26 2.62
CA SER A 156 -2.52 -19.71 2.43
C SER A 156 -1.72 -19.60 3.73
N PRO A 157 -0.97 -20.64 4.11
CA PRO A 157 -0.14 -20.62 5.31
C PRO A 157 1.03 -19.64 5.23
N VAL A 158 1.38 -19.16 4.03
CA VAL A 158 2.50 -18.22 3.82
C VAL A 158 2.06 -16.76 3.76
N LEU A 159 0.77 -16.48 3.60
CA LEU A 159 0.23 -15.14 3.56
C LEU A 159 -0.45 -14.83 4.89
N LEU A 160 0.15 -13.92 5.65
CA LEU A 160 -0.45 -13.46 6.89
C LEU A 160 -1.45 -12.36 6.59
N THR A 161 -2.62 -12.44 7.20
CA THR A 161 -3.47 -11.27 7.34
C THR A 161 -2.81 -10.24 8.26
N VAL A 162 -3.19 -8.97 8.15
CA VAL A 162 -2.70 -7.93 9.08
C VAL A 162 -3.02 -8.29 10.54
N LYS A 163 -4.17 -8.92 10.79
CA LYS A 163 -4.57 -9.39 12.12
C LYS A 163 -3.65 -10.49 12.65
N GLU A 164 -3.29 -11.46 11.82
CA GLU A 164 -2.35 -12.52 12.19
C GLU A 164 -0.95 -11.96 12.42
N TYR A 165 -0.48 -11.05 11.56
CA TYR A 165 0.77 -10.34 11.78
C TYR A 165 0.80 -9.63 13.13
N LEU A 166 -0.25 -8.88 13.50
CA LEU A 166 -0.35 -8.21 14.81
C LEU A 166 -0.29 -9.21 15.97
N LYS A 167 -0.92 -10.37 15.82
CA LYS A 167 -0.90 -11.45 16.83
C LYS A 167 0.49 -12.06 16.97
N VAL A 168 1.18 -12.32 15.86
CA VAL A 168 2.55 -12.85 15.87
C VAL A 168 3.52 -11.83 16.47
N TYR A 169 3.43 -10.56 16.06
CA TYR A 169 4.31 -9.51 16.58
C TYR A 169 4.14 -9.30 18.09
N SER A 170 2.90 -9.39 18.60
CA SER A 170 2.61 -9.23 20.03
C SER A 170 2.97 -10.45 20.89
N SER A 171 3.15 -11.64 20.29
CA SER A 171 3.55 -12.85 21.02
C SER A 171 5.06 -12.97 21.22
N VAL A 172 5.87 -12.28 20.41
CA VAL A 172 7.32 -12.26 20.55
C VAL A 172 7.70 -11.22 21.61
N PRO A 173 8.34 -11.62 22.73
CA PRO A 173 8.83 -10.64 23.69
C PRO A 173 9.87 -9.75 23.02
N LEU A 174 9.72 -8.42 23.17
CA LEU A 174 10.72 -7.43 22.74
C LEU A 174 12.01 -7.66 23.53
N VAL A 175 12.86 -8.56 23.06
CA VAL A 175 14.22 -8.67 23.55
C VAL A 175 14.96 -7.48 22.94
N ASN A 176 15.43 -6.55 23.78
CA ASN A 176 16.28 -5.43 23.40
C ASN A 176 17.66 -5.93 22.91
N LEU A 177 17.69 -6.68 21.80
CA LEU A 177 18.92 -7.20 21.21
C LEU A 177 19.67 -6.14 20.39
N TYR A 178 19.03 -5.01 20.10
CA TYR A 178 19.63 -3.89 19.38
C TYR A 178 19.92 -2.73 20.32
N SER A 179 20.98 -2.87 21.12
CA SER A 179 21.66 -1.74 21.77
C SER A 179 22.53 -1.02 20.74
N GLY A 180 21.92 -0.41 19.73
CA GLY A 180 22.64 0.28 18.66
C GLY A 180 21.76 1.26 17.90
N ASN A 181 22.26 2.47 17.70
CA ASN A 181 21.64 3.64 17.04
C ASN A 181 21.23 3.44 15.56
N THR A 182 20.98 2.22 15.09
CA THR A 182 20.55 1.93 13.72
C THR A 182 19.05 1.67 13.68
N THR A 183 18.26 2.72 13.43
CA THR A 183 16.84 2.60 13.07
C THR A 183 16.73 2.03 11.66
N ALA A 184 16.91 0.71 11.54
CA ALA A 184 16.69 0.03 10.28
C ALA A 184 15.24 0.27 9.83
N SER A 185 15.07 0.80 8.63
CA SER A 185 13.74 0.96 8.03
C SER A 185 13.39 -0.31 7.26
N SER A 186 12.12 -0.69 7.29
CA SER A 186 11.59 -1.81 6.52
C SER A 186 10.69 -1.25 5.42
N ILE A 187 10.67 -1.94 4.29
CA ILE A 187 9.66 -1.71 3.25
C ILE A 187 8.65 -2.85 3.33
N VAL A 188 7.40 -2.47 3.49
CA VAL A 188 6.27 -3.39 3.59
C VAL A 188 5.22 -3.00 2.57
N ILE A 189 4.61 -4.01 1.96
CA ILE A 189 3.45 -3.86 1.09
C ILE A 189 2.25 -4.49 1.80
N VAL A 190 1.13 -3.80 1.81
CA VAL A 190 -0.13 -4.31 2.33
C VAL A 190 -1.21 -4.14 1.29
N LEU A 191 -1.95 -5.22 1.04
CA LEU A 191 -3.11 -5.17 0.17
C LEU A 191 -4.36 -5.13 1.04
N TYR A 192 -5.31 -4.27 0.68
CA TYR A 192 -6.60 -4.15 1.37
C TYR A 192 -7.76 -4.32 0.40
N ASN A 193 -8.81 -4.95 0.91
CA ASN A 193 -10.16 -4.90 0.36
C ASN A 193 -11.05 -4.15 1.36
N PHE A 194 -11.72 -3.09 0.90
CA PHE A 194 -12.66 -2.32 1.72
C PHE A 194 -14.08 -2.49 1.21
N LYS A 195 -15.06 -2.30 2.10
CA LYS A 195 -16.46 -2.27 1.72
C LYS A 195 -16.75 -1.12 0.73
N TYR A 196 -17.57 -1.38 -0.28
CA TYR A 196 -17.83 -0.50 -1.43
C TYR A 196 -18.17 0.97 -1.07
N ASN A 197 -18.87 1.19 0.05
CA ASN A 197 -19.29 2.53 0.48
C ASN A 197 -18.11 3.46 0.81
N CYS A 198 -16.97 2.91 1.21
CA CYS A 198 -15.75 3.67 1.52
C CYS A 198 -15.22 4.47 0.34
N PHE A 199 -15.28 3.89 -0.87
CA PHE A 199 -14.72 4.51 -2.07
C PHE A 199 -15.57 5.72 -2.50
N GLN A 200 -16.89 5.63 -2.38
CA GLN A 200 -17.82 6.70 -2.74
C GLN A 200 -17.70 7.90 -1.79
N GLU A 201 -17.55 7.66 -0.49
CA GLU A 201 -17.34 8.74 0.49
C GLU A 201 -15.97 9.39 0.34
N TYR A 202 -14.92 8.61 0.06
CA TYR A 202 -13.60 9.16 -0.23
C TYR A 202 -13.62 10.05 -1.50
N LEU A 203 -14.30 9.60 -2.57
CA LEU A 203 -14.49 10.40 -3.79
C LEU A 203 -15.32 11.67 -3.52
N GLN A 204 -16.34 11.60 -2.65
CA GLN A 204 -17.13 12.77 -2.25
C GLN A 204 -16.33 13.77 -1.40
N TYR A 205 -15.45 13.29 -0.52
CA TYR A 205 -14.55 14.13 0.27
C TYR A 205 -13.59 14.92 -0.64
N GLN A 206 -13.06 14.29 -1.70
CA GLN A 206 -12.21 14.96 -2.68
C GLN A 206 -12.97 15.98 -3.54
N LYS A 207 -14.23 15.72 -3.91
CA LYS A 207 -15.08 16.71 -4.62
C LYS A 207 -15.34 18.00 -3.83
N LYS A 208 -15.19 17.96 -2.49
CA LYS A 208 -15.32 19.14 -1.61
C LYS A 208 -13.99 19.88 -1.39
N SER A 209 -12.87 19.31 -1.83
CA SER A 209 -11.58 20.01 -1.85
C SER A 209 -11.49 20.83 -3.16
N PRO A 210 -11.21 22.14 -3.14
CA PRO A 210 -11.31 23.01 -4.32
C PRO A 210 -10.21 22.79 -5.37
N PHE A 211 -9.49 21.66 -5.31
CA PHE A 211 -8.42 21.33 -6.24
C PHE A 211 -8.59 19.89 -6.72
N ILE A 212 -9.19 19.72 -7.90
CA ILE A 212 -8.68 18.93 -9.04
C ILE A 212 -9.82 18.65 -10.03
N GLY A 213 -9.52 18.88 -11.30
CA GLY A 213 -10.45 18.89 -12.42
C GLY A 213 -10.98 17.51 -12.81
N TYR A 214 -12.24 17.54 -13.26
CA TYR A 214 -12.87 16.69 -14.26
C TYR A 214 -12.24 15.32 -14.55
N MET A 215 -12.55 14.31 -13.73
CA MET A 215 -12.82 12.97 -14.26
C MET A 215 -14.33 12.82 -14.47
N LYS A 216 -14.77 12.98 -15.72
CA LYS A 216 -16.11 12.55 -16.16
C LYS A 216 -16.15 11.02 -16.12
N PHE A 217 -16.65 10.45 -15.03
CA PHE A 217 -17.12 9.06 -15.05
C PHE A 217 -18.42 9.02 -15.84
N VAL A 218 -18.36 8.52 -17.07
CA VAL A 218 -19.56 8.07 -17.78
C VAL A 218 -19.95 6.73 -17.16
N VAL A 219 -20.79 6.78 -16.13
CA VAL A 219 -21.52 5.60 -15.65
C VAL A 219 -22.60 5.32 -16.70
N ARG A 220 -22.31 4.42 -17.65
CA ARG A 220 -23.37 3.82 -18.46
C ARG A 220 -24.11 2.83 -17.57
N TYR A 221 -25.34 3.17 -17.22
CA TYR A 221 -26.29 2.21 -16.70
C TYR A 221 -26.87 1.41 -17.87
N ARG A 222 -26.79 0.08 -17.72
CA ARG A 222 -27.35 -1.00 -18.55
C ARG A 222 -26.59 -1.35 -19.82
#